data_AF-X1UVK2-F1
#
_entry.id   AF-X1UVK2-F1
#
_cell.length_a   1.000
_cell.length_b   1.000
_cell.length_c   1.000
_cell.angle_alpha   90.00
_cell.angle_beta   90.00
_cell.angle_gamma   90.00
#
_symmetry.space_group_name_H-M   'P 1'
#
loop_
_entity.id
_entity.type
_entity.pdbx_description
1 polymer ?
#
loop_
_entity_poly.entity_id
_entity_poly.type
_entity_poly.pdbx_seq_one_letter_code
_entity_poly.pdbx_strand_id
1 'polypeptide(L)'
;SLIFEVEPYLRSIEVTLDFAAEMKRKYNFQLRELNVGGGFAIQYVLDSPAPPISFYAEAIVSRVISKCQELKLALPRLIVEPGRAIVGRAGVALYRVGVVKDIPGVRCYVSVDGGMADNIRPALYGSKYEAVVANKVSEKG
;
A
#
# COMPACT_ATOMS: atom_id res chain seq x y z
N SER A 1 3.28 1.23 4.57
CA SER A 1 3.64 0.07 3.75
C SER A 1 3.04 0.20 2.36
N LEU A 2 3.73 -0.34 1.35
CA LEU A 2 3.31 -0.48 -0.05
C LEU A 2 3.79 -1.87 -0.50
N ILE A 3 2.85 -2.80 -0.69
CA ILE A 3 3.14 -4.18 -1.10
C ILE A 3 2.57 -4.35 -2.50
N PHE A 4 3.45 -4.43 -3.50
CA PHE A 4 3.07 -4.56 -4.91
C PHE A 4 2.81 -6.02 -5.32
N GLU A 5 3.31 -6.96 -4.54
CA GLU A 5 3.26 -8.40 -4.80
C GLU A 5 2.22 -9.08 -3.91
N VAL A 6 1.71 -10.25 -4.32
CA VAL A 6 0.73 -11.02 -3.53
C VAL A 6 1.40 -12.05 -2.63
N GLU A 7 2.60 -12.46 -2.97
CA GLU A 7 3.40 -13.50 -2.33
C GLU A 7 3.58 -13.29 -0.81
N PRO A 8 3.78 -12.07 -0.29
CA PRO A 8 3.82 -11.85 1.16
C PRO A 8 2.48 -12.19 1.85
N TYR A 9 1.35 -11.82 1.23
CA TYR A 9 0.03 -12.15 1.76
C TYR A 9 -0.21 -13.66 1.74
N LEU A 10 0.09 -14.32 0.62
CA LEU A 10 -0.08 -15.77 0.48
C LEU A 10 0.71 -16.54 1.55
N ARG A 11 1.98 -16.18 1.76
CA ARG A 11 2.82 -16.78 2.81
C ARG A 11 2.31 -16.50 4.22
N SER A 12 1.85 -15.28 4.51
CA SER A 12 1.31 -14.96 5.83
C SER A 12 0.00 -15.73 6.13
N ILE A 13 -0.86 -15.91 5.12
CA ILE A 13 -2.10 -16.68 5.22
C ILE A 13 -1.79 -18.15 5.53
N GLU A 14 -0.78 -18.74 4.85
CA GLU A 14 -0.35 -20.11 5.10
C GLU A 14 0.07 -20.32 6.55
N VAL A 15 1.03 -19.51 7.03
CA VAL A 15 1.55 -19.60 8.39
C VAL A 15 0.42 -19.43 9.41
N THR A 16 -0.47 -18.47 9.18
CA THR A 16 -1.56 -18.16 10.11
C THR A 16 -2.60 -19.30 10.17
N LEU A 17 -2.96 -19.87 9.02
CA LEU A 17 -3.95 -20.96 8.97
C LEU A 17 -3.37 -22.28 9.47
N ASP A 18 -2.10 -22.57 9.21
CA ASP A 18 -1.42 -23.73 9.78
C ASP A 18 -1.38 -23.64 11.31
N PHE A 19 -1.07 -22.46 11.85
CA PHE A 19 -1.15 -22.19 13.28
C PHE A 19 -2.58 -22.34 13.82
N ALA A 20 -3.59 -21.81 13.13
CA ALA A 20 -4.99 -21.95 13.53
C ALA A 20 -5.44 -23.43 13.56
N ALA A 21 -5.01 -24.25 12.61
CA ALA A 21 -5.27 -25.68 12.61
C ALA A 21 -4.59 -26.40 13.79
N GLU A 22 -3.37 -26.01 14.14
CA GLU A 22 -2.71 -26.51 15.35
C GLU A 22 -3.50 -26.16 16.62
N MET A 23 -3.95 -24.91 16.74
CA MET A 23 -4.74 -24.46 17.89
C MET A 23 -6.10 -25.16 17.98
N LYS A 24 -6.74 -25.43 16.83
CA LYS A 24 -7.97 -26.24 16.78
C LYS A 24 -7.72 -27.66 17.31
N ARG A 25 -6.63 -28.32 16.90
CA ARG A 25 -6.30 -29.68 17.37
C ARG A 25 -5.98 -29.71 18.86
N LYS A 26 -5.20 -28.74 19.36
CA LYS A 26 -4.74 -28.73 20.76
C LYS A 26 -5.80 -28.24 21.74
N TYR A 27 -6.61 -27.27 21.33
CA TYR A 27 -7.46 -26.50 22.25
C TYR A 27 -8.91 -26.35 21.78
N ASN A 28 -9.31 -27.00 20.68
CA ASN A 28 -10.61 -26.80 20.04
C ASN A 28 -10.92 -25.33 19.71
N PHE A 29 -9.88 -24.51 19.50
CA PHE A 29 -10.03 -23.12 19.08
C PHE A 29 -10.63 -23.05 17.67
N GLN A 30 -11.71 -22.29 17.52
CA GLN A 30 -12.36 -22.08 16.23
C GLN A 30 -12.01 -20.68 15.72
N LEU A 31 -11.20 -20.61 14.66
CA LEU A 31 -10.89 -19.35 13.99
C LEU A 31 -12.17 -18.81 13.33
N ARG A 32 -12.69 -17.69 13.83
CA ARG A 32 -13.89 -17.04 13.28
C ARG A 32 -13.57 -15.89 12.35
N GLU A 33 -12.44 -15.23 12.57
CA GLU A 33 -12.05 -14.02 11.84
C GLU A 33 -10.58 -14.10 11.47
N LEU A 34 -10.27 -13.71 10.24
CA LEU A 34 -8.90 -13.61 9.73
C LEU A 34 -8.71 -12.20 9.18
N ASN A 35 -7.83 -11.45 9.82
CA ASN A 35 -7.43 -10.13 9.34
C ASN A 35 -6.07 -10.24 8.65
N VAL A 36 -6.03 -9.93 7.36
CA VAL A 36 -4.79 -9.95 6.56
C VAL A 36 -4.10 -8.58 6.53
N GLY A 37 -4.66 -7.60 7.26
CA GLY A 37 -4.16 -6.24 7.33
C GLY A 37 -4.39 -5.46 6.04
N GLY A 38 -3.56 -4.43 5.85
CA GLY A 38 -3.53 -3.61 4.65
C GLY A 38 -2.20 -3.73 3.92
N GLY A 39 -1.74 -2.62 3.36
CA GLY A 39 -0.48 -2.56 2.60
C GLY A 39 -0.68 -2.59 1.08
N PHE A 40 -1.92 -2.60 0.60
CA PHE A 40 -2.24 -2.50 -0.82
C PHE A 40 -1.56 -1.26 -1.42
N ALA A 41 -0.79 -1.49 -2.48
CA ALA A 41 0.03 -0.45 -3.07
C ALA A 41 -0.83 0.62 -3.75
N ILE A 42 -0.31 1.84 -3.79
CA ILE A 42 -0.83 2.92 -4.63
C ILE A 42 0.33 3.51 -5.42
N GLN A 43 -0.01 4.05 -6.59
CA GLN A 43 0.94 4.71 -7.47
C GLN A 43 1.28 6.11 -6.91
N TYR A 44 2.56 6.33 -6.60
CA TYR A 44 3.10 7.63 -6.17
C TYR A 44 3.88 8.37 -7.26
N VAL A 45 4.40 7.63 -8.24
CA VAL A 45 5.19 8.12 -9.37
C VAL A 45 4.66 7.50 -10.67
N LEU A 46 4.72 8.23 -11.78
CA LEU A 46 4.06 7.82 -13.03
C LEU A 46 4.65 6.54 -13.63
N ASP A 47 5.92 6.26 -13.39
CA ASP A 47 6.66 5.10 -13.90
C ASP A 47 6.47 3.81 -13.05
N SER A 48 5.72 3.88 -11.94
CA SER A 48 5.50 2.75 -11.04
C SER A 48 4.01 2.50 -10.81
N PRO A 49 3.30 1.87 -11.77
CA PRO A 49 1.88 1.57 -11.62
C PRO A 49 1.64 0.58 -10.47
N ALA A 50 0.57 0.81 -9.71
CA ALA A 50 0.14 -0.11 -8.67
C ALA A 50 -0.84 -1.15 -9.24
N PRO A 51 -0.82 -2.40 -8.75
CA PRO A 51 -1.81 -3.41 -9.12
C PRO A 51 -3.24 -2.98 -8.74
N PRO A 52 -4.26 -3.41 -9.49
CA PRO A 52 -5.65 -3.16 -9.13
C PRO A 52 -6.02 -3.91 -7.83
N ILE A 53 -7.00 -3.40 -7.09
CA ILE A 53 -7.47 -4.03 -5.84
C ILE A 53 -7.95 -5.48 -6.07
N SER A 54 -8.52 -5.77 -7.24
CA SER A 54 -8.95 -7.12 -7.62
C SER A 54 -7.81 -8.13 -7.61
N PHE A 55 -6.60 -7.73 -8.00
CA PHE A 55 -5.41 -8.60 -7.99
C PHE A 55 -5.11 -9.15 -6.58
N TYR A 56 -5.19 -8.27 -5.56
CA TYR A 56 -5.02 -8.69 -4.17
C TYR A 56 -6.20 -9.52 -3.69
N ALA A 57 -7.42 -9.09 -3.98
CA ALA A 57 -8.64 -9.75 -3.52
C ALA A 57 -8.72 -11.20 -4.03
N GLU A 58 -8.48 -11.42 -5.32
CA GLU A 58 -8.51 -12.74 -5.94
C GLU A 58 -7.47 -13.68 -5.32
N ALA A 59 -6.22 -13.22 -5.18
CA ALA A 59 -5.13 -14.01 -4.61
C ALA A 59 -5.39 -14.38 -3.14
N ILE A 60 -5.77 -13.40 -2.32
CA ILE A 60 -6.02 -13.59 -0.89
C ILE A 60 -7.20 -14.53 -0.67
N VAL A 61 -8.34 -14.27 -1.32
CA VAL A 61 -9.56 -15.06 -1.14
C VAL A 61 -9.34 -16.50 -1.61
N SER A 62 -8.73 -16.69 -2.78
CA SER A 62 -8.42 -18.04 -3.30
C SER A 62 -7.51 -18.82 -2.35
N ARG A 63 -6.50 -18.17 -1.75
CA ARG A 63 -5.61 -18.84 -0.82
C ARG A 63 -6.28 -19.20 0.50
N VAL A 64 -7.09 -18.29 1.06
CA VAL A 64 -7.85 -18.57 2.28
C VAL A 64 -8.79 -19.75 2.08
N ILE A 65 -9.55 -19.77 0.97
CA ILE A 65 -10.50 -20.84 0.66
C ILE A 65 -9.76 -22.17 0.51
N SER A 66 -8.75 -22.24 -0.36
CA SER A 66 -8.01 -23.48 -0.63
C SER A 66 -7.33 -24.04 0.62
N LYS A 67 -6.67 -23.20 1.42
CA LYS A 67 -5.96 -23.63 2.62
C LYS A 67 -6.91 -24.03 3.75
N CYS A 68 -8.06 -23.37 3.90
CA CYS A 68 -9.09 -23.81 4.86
C CYS A 68 -9.67 -25.17 4.47
N GLN A 69 -9.90 -25.42 3.18
CA GLN A 69 -10.36 -26.72 2.69
C GLN A 69 -9.34 -27.83 2.96
N GLU A 70 -8.06 -27.59 2.65
CA GLU A 70 -6.94 -28.50 2.93
C GLU A 70 -6.87 -28.88 4.43
N LEU A 71 -6.98 -27.89 5.31
CA LEU A 71 -6.86 -28.06 6.75
C LEU A 71 -8.18 -28.45 7.46
N LYS A 72 -9.28 -28.60 6.72
CA LYS A 72 -10.64 -28.84 7.25
C LYS A 72 -11.03 -27.81 8.34
N LEU A 73 -10.71 -26.55 8.08
CA LEU A 73 -11.14 -25.41 8.87
C LEU A 73 -12.45 -24.85 8.30
N ALA A 74 -13.28 -24.27 9.17
CA ALA A 74 -14.40 -23.46 8.71
C ALA A 74 -13.84 -22.18 8.07
N LEU A 75 -14.53 -21.65 7.06
CA LEU A 75 -14.14 -20.37 6.46
C LEU A 75 -14.33 -19.24 7.47
N PRO A 76 -13.28 -18.49 7.84
CA PRO A 76 -13.41 -17.34 8.71
C PRO A 76 -13.99 -16.14 7.95
N ARG A 77 -14.53 -15.18 8.69
CA ARG A 77 -14.78 -13.84 8.19
C ARG A 77 -13.45 -13.18 7.84
N LEU A 78 -13.25 -12.86 6.56
CA LEU A 78 -12.04 -12.18 6.08
C LEU A 78 -12.15 -10.67 6.30
N ILE A 79 -11.09 -10.06 6.81
CA ILE A 79 -10.96 -8.62 7.06
C ILE A 79 -9.72 -8.09 6.36
N VAL A 80 -9.85 -6.91 5.75
CA VAL A 80 -8.75 -6.15 5.14
C VAL A 80 -8.75 -4.73 5.71
N GLU A 81 -7.57 -4.11 5.80
CA GLU A 81 -7.39 -2.76 6.38
C GLU A 81 -6.66 -1.81 5.40
N PRO A 82 -7.21 -1.56 4.19
CA PRO A 82 -6.51 -0.86 3.12
C PRO A 82 -6.49 0.68 3.30
N GLY A 83 -5.95 1.17 4.41
CA GLY A 83 -5.97 2.60 4.75
C GLY A 83 -5.38 3.49 3.64
N ARG A 84 -4.10 3.30 3.32
CA ARG A 84 -3.41 4.09 2.27
C ARG A 84 -4.04 3.94 0.89
N ALA A 85 -4.56 2.77 0.56
CA ALA A 85 -5.22 2.53 -0.72
C ALA A 85 -6.54 3.29 -0.86
N ILE A 86 -7.24 3.55 0.25
CA ILE A 86 -8.46 4.37 0.27
C ILE A 86 -8.09 5.86 0.22
N VAL A 87 -7.29 6.35 1.17
CA VAL A 87 -7.12 7.80 1.37
C VAL A 87 -5.97 8.41 0.57
N GLY A 88 -5.02 7.59 0.09
CA GLY A 88 -3.75 8.10 -0.43
C GLY A 88 -3.86 8.87 -1.74
N ARG A 89 -4.91 8.65 -2.54
CA ARG A 89 -5.20 9.39 -3.78
C ARG A 89 -6.42 10.33 -3.65
N ALA A 90 -6.95 10.50 -2.44
CA ALA A 90 -8.14 11.32 -2.21
C ALA A 90 -7.84 12.83 -2.17
N GLY A 91 -6.57 13.22 -2.12
CA GLY A 91 -6.16 14.63 -2.10
C GLY A 91 -4.74 14.82 -2.59
N VAL A 92 -4.40 16.08 -2.86
CA VAL A 92 -3.07 16.52 -3.28
C VAL A 92 -2.60 17.66 -2.37
N ALA A 93 -1.29 17.78 -2.21
CA ALA A 93 -0.69 18.96 -1.60
C ALA A 93 -0.45 20.02 -2.69
N LEU A 94 -0.98 21.22 -2.50
CA LEU A 94 -0.77 22.35 -3.39
C LEU A 94 0.11 23.37 -2.69
N TYR A 95 1.20 23.74 -3.34
CA TYR A 95 2.14 24.74 -2.83
C TYR A 95 2.34 25.86 -3.84
N ARG A 96 2.71 27.05 -3.35
CA ARG A 96 3.20 28.16 -4.15
C ARG A 96 4.72 28.13 -4.22
N VAL A 97 5.26 28.27 -5.43
CA VAL A 97 6.70 28.45 -5.63
C VAL A 97 7.11 29.82 -5.10
N GLY A 98 8.12 29.84 -4.22
CA GLY A 98 8.71 31.07 -3.70
C GLY A 98 9.99 31.45 -4.44
N VAL A 99 10.95 30.52 -4.50
CA VAL A 99 12.27 30.77 -5.10
C VAL A 99 12.66 29.60 -5.99
N VAL A 100 13.15 29.91 -7.19
CA VAL A 100 13.80 28.95 -8.09
C VAL A 100 15.28 29.30 -8.17
N LYS A 101 16.13 28.34 -7.82
CA LYS A 101 17.58 28.48 -7.87
C LYS A 101 18.16 27.43 -8.80
N ASP A 102 18.51 27.84 -10.01
CA ASP A 102 19.26 27.00 -10.92
C ASP A 102 20.76 27.07 -10.59
N ILE A 103 21.39 25.90 -10.44
CA ILE A 103 22.81 25.78 -10.17
C ILE A 103 23.41 24.96 -11.32
N PRO A 104 24.09 25.63 -12.28
CA PRO A 104 24.65 24.97 -13.45
C PRO A 104 25.55 23.79 -13.09
N GLY A 105 25.32 22.65 -13.75
CA GLY A 105 26.07 21.41 -13.51
C GLY A 105 25.72 20.68 -12.21
N VAL A 106 24.79 21.19 -11.39
CA VAL A 106 24.39 20.56 -10.13
C VAL A 106 22.92 20.16 -10.17
N ARG A 107 22.00 21.13 -10.04
CA ARG A 107 20.55 20.91 -9.98
C ARG A 107 19.79 22.24 -9.92
N CYS A 108 18.59 22.25 -10.48
CA CYS A 108 17.58 23.28 -10.20
C CYS A 108 16.80 22.96 -8.92
N TYR A 109 16.85 23.86 -7.95
CA TYR A 109 16.11 23.77 -6.69
C TYR A 109 14.89 24.69 -6.73
N VAL A 110 13.71 24.12 -6.49
CA VAL A 110 12.45 24.85 -6.38
C VAL A 110 12.01 24.85 -4.92
N SER A 111 12.04 26.01 -4.29
CA SER A 111 11.57 26.21 -2.91
C SER A 111 10.10 26.60 -2.92
N VAL A 112 9.31 25.94 -2.07
CA VAL A 112 7.86 26.11 -1.98
C VAL A 112 7.45 26.52 -0.57
N ASP A 113 6.21 26.97 -0.38
CA ASP A 113 5.64 27.38 0.91
C ASP A 113 5.17 26.19 1.78
N GLY A 114 5.96 25.13 1.79
CA GLY A 114 5.76 23.93 2.60
C GLY A 114 7.06 23.14 2.76
N GLY A 115 6.97 21.91 3.24
CA GLY A 115 8.15 21.05 3.39
C GLY A 115 7.96 19.95 4.42
N MET A 116 8.98 19.69 5.23
CA MET A 116 8.93 18.59 6.21
C MET A 116 7.81 18.71 7.24
N ALA A 117 7.34 19.92 7.55
CA ALA A 117 6.28 20.14 8.52
C ALA A 117 4.93 19.56 8.07
N ASP A 118 4.62 19.67 6.77
CA ASP A 118 3.38 19.18 6.16
C ASP A 118 3.54 17.84 5.43
N ASN A 119 4.74 17.53 4.92
CA ASN A 119 5.07 16.24 4.30
C ASN A 119 6.47 15.76 4.70
N ILE A 120 6.56 15.16 5.89
CA ILE A 120 7.82 14.63 6.43
C ILE A 120 8.33 13.37 5.71
N ARG A 121 7.50 12.74 4.87
CA ARG A 121 7.74 11.40 4.34
C ARG A 121 8.98 11.26 3.42
N PRO A 122 9.30 12.22 2.53
CA PRO A 122 10.54 12.17 1.77
C PRO A 122 11.77 12.13 2.68
N ALA A 123 11.79 12.92 3.77
CA ALA A 123 12.93 12.98 4.68
C ALA A 123 13.06 11.71 5.54
N LEU A 124 11.96 11.16 6.06
CA LEU A 124 12.02 9.98 6.94
C LEU A 124 12.10 8.65 6.20
N TYR A 125 11.42 8.53 5.05
CA TYR A 125 11.23 7.25 4.37
C TYR A 125 11.80 7.23 2.96
N GLY A 126 12.46 8.30 2.50
CA GLY A 126 12.89 8.41 1.11
C GLY A 126 11.73 8.32 0.12
N SER A 127 10.50 8.66 0.55
CA SER A 127 9.31 8.56 -0.30
C SER A 127 9.45 9.49 -1.51
N LYS A 128 9.29 8.94 -2.71
CA LYS A 128 9.20 9.69 -3.96
C LYS A 128 7.76 10.08 -4.24
N TYR A 129 7.58 11.23 -4.87
CA TYR A 129 6.30 11.76 -5.31
C TYR A 129 6.45 12.36 -6.70
N GLU A 130 5.39 12.27 -7.49
CA GLU A 130 5.22 13.07 -8.69
C GLU A 130 4.81 14.51 -8.31
N ALA A 131 5.44 15.50 -8.94
CA ALA A 131 5.06 16.90 -8.79
C ALA A 131 4.83 17.50 -10.18
N VAL A 132 3.74 18.27 -10.30
CA VAL A 132 3.37 18.94 -11.54
C VAL A 132 3.09 20.41 -11.28
N VAL A 133 3.26 21.24 -12.31
CA VAL A 133 2.85 22.64 -12.26
C VAL A 133 1.34 22.69 -12.40
N ALA A 134 0.64 23.02 -11.31
CA ALA A 134 -0.81 22.87 -11.18
C ALA A 134 -1.62 23.58 -12.28
N ASN A 135 -1.15 24.73 -12.78
CA ASN A 135 -1.80 25.48 -13.86
C ASN A 135 -1.30 25.13 -15.27
N LYS A 136 -0.44 24.11 -15.40
CA LYS A 136 0.15 23.68 -16.69
C LYS A 136 0.13 22.16 -16.88
N VAL A 137 -0.73 21.44 -16.16
CA VAL A 137 -0.76 19.97 -16.15
C VAL A 137 -1.02 19.38 -17.55
N SER A 138 -1.73 20.11 -18.41
CA SER A 138 -2.04 19.69 -19.79
C SER A 138 -1.08 20.23 -20.84
N GLU A 139 -0.14 21.10 -20.48
CA GLU A 139 0.88 21.62 -21.39
C GLU A 139 1.96 20.55 -21.56
N LYS A 140 2.28 20.18 -22.81
CA LYS A 140 3.47 19.37 -23.08
C LYS A 140 4.69 20.27 -22.86
N GLY A 141 5.50 19.92 -21.86
CA GLY A 141 6.80 20.54 -21.59
C GLY A 141 7.84 20.25 -22.65
#